data_AF-A0A915XXM3-F1
#
_entry.id   AF-A0A915XXM3-F1
#
_cell.length_a   1.000
_cell.length_b   1.000
_cell.length_c   1.000
_cell.angle_alpha   90.00
_cell.angle_beta   90.00
_cell.angle_gamma   90.00
#
_symmetry.space_group_name_H-M   'P 1'
#
loop_
_entity.id
_entity.type
_entity.pdbx_description
1 polymer ?
#
loop_
_entity_poly.entity_id
_entity_poly.type
_entity_poly.pdbx_seq_one_letter_code
_entity_poly.pdbx_strand_id
1 'polypeptide(L)' 'MHRWIIRLIKPALIRWLDERALRLPAARKHDLARQLKLSEQTIDDIESALRRWAIEQIESL' A
#
# COMPACT_ATOMS: atom_id res chain seq x y z
N MET A 1 -0.13 1.55 27.80
CA MET A 1 -0.11 2.94 27.25
C MET A 1 -0.18 3.00 25.72
N HIS A 2 0.38 2.03 24.97
CA HIS A 2 0.42 2.03 23.49
C HIS A 2 -0.94 1.92 22.76
N ARG A 3 -1.98 1.32 23.37
CA ARG A 3 -3.30 1.14 22.73
C ARG A 3 -3.99 2.46 22.34
N TRP A 4 -3.77 3.54 23.10
CA TRP A 4 -4.35 4.85 22.79
C TRP A 4 -3.68 5.51 21.59
N ILE A 5 -2.36 5.34 21.47
CA ILE A 5 -1.57 5.86 20.35
C ILE A 5 -1.98 5.17 19.04
N ILE A 6 -2.14 3.85 19.07
CA ILE A 6 -2.62 3.08 17.91
C ILE A 6 -4.01 3.58 17.48
N ARG A 7 -4.92 3.79 18.43
CA ARG A 7 -6.29 4.25 18.14
C ARG A 7 -6.36 5.66 17.53
N LEU A 8 -5.39 6.52 17.84
CA LEU A 8 -5.27 7.87 17.28
C LEU A 8 -4.59 7.88 15.90
N ILE A 9 -3.56 7.07 15.71
CA ILE A 9 -2.76 7.05 14.48
C ILE A 9 -3.41 6.18 13.40
N LYS A 10 -4.12 5.11 13.77
CA LYS A 10 -4.82 4.19 12.87
C LYS A 10 -5.65 4.89 11.76
N PRO A 11 -6.56 5.83 12.05
CA PRO A 11 -7.32 6.51 11.00
C PRO A 11 -6.44 7.36 10.07
N ALA A 12 -5.41 8.02 10.61
CA ALA A 12 -4.47 8.81 9.79
C ALA A 12 -3.59 7.91 8.91
N LEU A 13 -3.21 6.73 9.41
CA LEU A 13 -2.40 5.76 8.70
C LEU A 13 -3.21 5.07 7.58
N ILE A 14 -4.47 4.71 7.84
CA ILE A 14 -5.40 4.20 6.81
C ILE A 14 -5.60 5.25 5.73
N ARG A 15 -5.87 6.51 6.11
CA ARG A 15 -6.04 7.60 5.13
C ARG A 15 -4.78 7.83 4.30
N TRP A 16 -3.60 7.80 4.93
CA TRP A 16 -2.33 7.90 4.22
C TRP A 16 -2.10 6.71 3.28
N LEU A 17 -2.48 5.49 3.69
CA LEU A 17 -2.43 4.28 2.86
C LEU A 17 -3.39 4.33 1.68
N ASP A 18 -4.56 4.93 1.85
CA ASP A 18 -5.54 5.11 0.79
C ASP A 18 -5.10 6.22 -0.20
N GLU A 19 -4.65 7.36 0.32
CA GLU A 19 -4.33 8.52 -0.50
C GLU A 19 -2.95 8.44 -1.18
N ARG A 20 -1.91 7.94 -0.50
CA ARG A 20 -0.51 8.11 -0.93
C ARG A 20 0.34 6.87 -0.87
N ALA A 21 0.14 6.00 0.11
CA ALA A 21 1.02 4.86 0.22
C ALA A 21 0.77 3.91 -0.95
N LEU A 22 1.85 3.33 -1.43
CA LEU A 22 1.91 2.31 -2.46
C LEU A 22 1.79 2.78 -3.91
N ARG A 23 1.33 4.00 -4.23
CA ARG A 23 1.39 4.49 -5.63
C ARG A 23 2.84 4.62 -6.08
N LEU A 24 3.35 3.60 -6.75
CA LEU A 24 4.65 3.65 -7.37
C LEU A 24 4.61 4.70 -8.49
N PRO A 25 5.62 5.57 -8.61
CA PRO A 25 5.74 6.45 -9.77
C PRO A 25 5.71 5.62 -11.06
N ALA A 26 5.02 6.10 -12.10
CA ALA A 26 4.87 5.36 -13.35
C ALA A 26 6.22 4.89 -13.94
N ALA A 27 7.27 5.71 -13.83
CA ALA A 27 8.62 5.34 -14.23
C ALA A 27 9.17 4.11 -13.46
N ARG A 28 8.93 4.05 -12.14
CA ARG A 28 9.33 2.90 -11.30
C ARG A 28 8.51 1.65 -11.62
N LYS A 29 7.22 1.80 -11.91
CA LYS A 29 6.36 0.69 -12.34
C LYS A 29 6.85 0.08 -13.64
N HIS A 30 7.14 0.91 -14.64
CA HIS A 30 7.66 0.47 -15.92
C HIS A 30 9.01 -0.24 -15.80
N ASP A 31 9.91 0.28 -14.95
CA ASP A 31 11.20 -0.37 -14.68
C ASP A 31 11.03 -1.71 -13.95
N LEU A 32 10.15 -1.79 -12.96
CA LEU A 32 9.82 -3.05 -12.28
C LEU A 32 9.17 -4.07 -13.23
N ALA A 33 8.26 -3.63 -14.09
CA ALA A 33 7.60 -4.48 -15.08
C ALA A 33 8.64 -5.10 -16.02
N ARG A 34 9.60 -4.29 -16.50
CA ARG A 34 10.73 -4.77 -17.29
C ARG A 34 11.66 -5.71 -16.52
N GLN A 35 12.01 -5.39 -15.27
CA GLN A 35 12.91 -6.22 -14.46
C GLN A 35 12.30 -7.58 -14.10
N LEU A 36 11.02 -7.59 -13.75
CA LEU A 36 10.30 -8.80 -13.33
C LEU A 36 9.70 -9.57 -14.52
N LYS A 37 9.78 -9.03 -15.73
CA LYS A 37 9.12 -9.54 -16.95
C LYS A 37 7.61 -9.74 -16.76
N LEU A 38 6.99 -8.83 -16.00
CA LEU A 38 5.57 -8.80 -15.74
C LEU A 38 4.92 -7.65 -16.51
N SER A 39 3.60 -7.72 -16.71
CA SER A 39 2.87 -6.59 -17.25
C SER A 39 2.74 -5.48 -16.20
N GLU A 40 2.66 -4.22 -16.64
CA GLU A 40 2.39 -3.09 -15.74
C GLU A 40 1.05 -3.28 -15.00
N GLN A 41 0.05 -3.89 -15.67
CA GLN A 41 -1.22 -4.26 -15.04
C GLN A 41 -1.02 -5.21 -13.85
N THR A 42 -0.16 -6.22 -13.99
CA THR A 42 0.15 -7.14 -12.90
C THR A 42 0.80 -6.42 -11.72
N ILE A 43 1.63 -5.41 -11.99
CA ILE A 43 2.23 -4.59 -10.92
C ILE A 43 1.17 -3.74 -10.22
N ASP A 44 0.22 -3.17 -10.97
CA ASP A 44 -0.91 -2.44 -10.40
C ASP A 44 -1.81 -3.33 -9.55
N ASP A 45 -2.04 -4.57 -9.98
CA ASP A 45 -2.84 -5.56 -9.25
C ASP A 45 -2.14 -5.95 -7.93
N ILE A 46 -0.81 -6.17 -7.98
CA ILE A 46 0.00 -6.45 -6.79
C ILE A 46 -0.02 -5.25 -5.84
N GLU A 47 0.14 -4.03 -6.35
CA GLU A 47 0.08 -2.81 -5.55
C GLU A 47 -1.27 -2.69 -4.82
N SER A 48 -2.35 -2.94 -5.56
CA SER A 48 -3.72 -2.91 -5.04
C SER A 48 -3.98 -4.01 -4.01
N ALA A 49 -3.42 -5.21 -4.22
CA ALA A 49 -3.49 -6.30 -3.26
C ALA A 49 -2.71 -5.98 -1.97
N LEU A 50 -1.49 -5.43 -2.10
CA LEU A 50 -0.65 -5.08 -0.96
C LEU A 50 -1.28 -3.96 -0.12
N ARG A 51 -1.93 -2.99 -0.78
CA ARG A 51 -2.68 -1.91 -0.13
C ARG A 51 -3.82 -2.46 0.72
N ARG A 52 -4.65 -3.33 0.13
CA ARG A 52 -5.77 -3.96 0.84
C ARG A 52 -5.28 -4.75 2.04
N TRP A 53 -4.27 -5.60 1.84
CA TRP A 53 -3.67 -6.37 2.93
C TRP A 53 -3.12 -5.47 4.06
N ALA A 54 -2.40 -4.40 3.72
CA ALA A 54 -1.86 -3.48 4.73
C ALA A 54 -2.96 -2.78 5.55
N ILE A 55 -4.06 -2.37 4.89
CA ILE A 55 -5.22 -1.79 5.56
C ILE A 55 -5.85 -2.83 6.51
N GLU A 56 -6.10 -4.06 6.04
CA GLU A 56 -6.66 -5.14 6.86
C GLU A 56 -5.80 -5.45 8.09
N GLN A 57 -4.47 -5.48 7.94
CA GLN A 57 -3.55 -5.68 9.07
C GLN A 57 -3.70 -4.56 10.10
N ILE A 58 -3.76 -3.30 9.66
CA ILE A 58 -3.94 -2.16 10.55
C ILE A 58 -5.31 -2.17 11.22
N GLU A 59 -6.36 -2.60 10.51
CA GLU A 59 -7.69 -2.79 11.07
C GLU A 59 -7.72 -3.87 12.16
N SER A 60 -6.90 -4.91 12.04
CA SER A 60 -6.78 -6.00 13.02
C SER A 60 -5.97 -5.66 14.28
N LEU A 61 -5.18 -4.57 14.27
CA LEU A 61 -4.40 -4.05 15.40
C LEU A 61 -5.25 -3.23 16.38
#